data_AF-A0A946JZQ1-F1
#
_entry.id   AF-A0A946JZQ1-F1
#
_cell.length_a   1.000
_cell.length_b   1.000
_cell.length_c   1.000
_cell.angle_alpha   90.00
_cell.angle_beta   90.00
_cell.angle_gamma   90.00
#
_symmetry.space_group_name_H-M   'P 1'
#
loop_
_entity.id
_entity.type
_entity.pdbx_description
1 polymer ?
#
loop_
_entity_poly.entity_id
_entity_poly.type
_entity_poly.pdbx_seq_one_letter_code
_entity_poly.pdbx_strand_id
1 'polypeptide(L)'
;MKFSRNELKFAVRWAALGRNVPVGLADDLARAAMGLAAAGIDPLKNIVSALEQLDKHHYWGNMSDSVGLSVIEAGPVLADSLVTGEMVLPPNAFLDNPVLLAGYLCHAPISPPMKLGWQSRGSGCVLVVGKSGLTSILGDRLETLHVETAVDLLYRSAVEPPELISAQSIAQNRITTREQGLELSEADWHSLWRLTQQALSKSSKESRLSGAGASLVDTD
;
A
#
# COMPACT_ATOMS: atom_id res chain seq x y z
N MET A 1 -16.07 10.09 2.94
CA MET A 1 -16.77 9.49 4.10
C MET A 1 -15.76 9.20 5.21
N LYS A 2 -16.16 9.23 6.50
CA LYS A 2 -15.24 8.97 7.61
C LYS A 2 -15.22 7.49 8.00
N PHE A 3 -14.04 6.91 8.11
CA PHE A 3 -13.81 5.52 8.51
C PHE A 3 -12.76 5.42 9.60
N SER A 4 -12.82 4.38 10.42
CA SER A 4 -11.75 4.08 11.37
C SER A 4 -10.54 3.48 10.67
N ARG A 5 -9.35 3.64 11.28
CA ARG A 5 -8.13 2.98 10.82
C ARG A 5 -8.24 1.45 10.83
N ASN A 6 -9.01 0.90 11.76
CA ASN A 6 -9.25 -0.54 11.86
C ASN A 6 -10.14 -1.04 10.72
N GLU A 7 -11.16 -0.28 10.32
CA GLU A 7 -11.99 -0.62 9.15
C GLU A 7 -11.15 -0.63 7.88
N LEU A 8 -10.30 0.40 7.66
CA LEU A 8 -9.39 0.41 6.51
C LEU A 8 -8.46 -0.81 6.53
N LYS A 9 -7.79 -1.05 7.66
CA LYS A 9 -6.86 -2.20 7.80
C LYS A 9 -7.57 -3.52 7.52
N PHE A 10 -8.76 -3.70 8.08
CA PHE A 10 -9.58 -4.90 7.88
C PHE A 10 -9.95 -5.06 6.41
N ALA A 11 -10.54 -4.04 5.80
CA ALA A 11 -11.02 -4.11 4.43
C ALA A 11 -9.87 -4.39 3.44
N VAL A 12 -8.74 -3.71 3.56
CA VAL A 12 -7.58 -3.92 2.68
C VAL A 12 -7.02 -5.33 2.82
N ARG A 13 -6.80 -5.80 4.06
CA ARG A 13 -6.29 -7.15 4.31
C ARG A 13 -7.18 -8.21 3.68
N TRP A 14 -8.49 -8.13 3.91
CA TRP A 14 -9.42 -9.12 3.39
C TRP A 14 -9.63 -9.02 1.89
N ALA A 15 -9.60 -7.81 1.31
CA ALA A 15 -9.60 -7.64 -0.15
C ALA A 15 -8.39 -8.33 -0.79
N ALA A 16 -7.20 -8.20 -0.19
CA ALA A 16 -5.99 -8.88 -0.65
C ALA A 16 -6.11 -10.41 -0.57
N LEU A 17 -6.59 -10.93 0.57
CA LEU A 17 -6.82 -12.37 0.73
C LEU A 17 -7.82 -12.92 -0.31
N GLY A 18 -8.87 -12.15 -0.63
CA GLY A 18 -9.85 -12.52 -1.67
C GLY A 18 -9.27 -12.59 -3.08
N ARG A 19 -8.07 -12.04 -3.26
CA ARG A 19 -7.28 -12.07 -4.49
C ARG A 19 -6.11 -13.05 -4.43
N ASN A 20 -6.14 -13.98 -3.48
CA ASN A 20 -5.10 -14.99 -3.25
C ASN A 20 -3.72 -14.40 -2.91
N VAL A 21 -3.67 -13.17 -2.38
CA VAL A 21 -2.44 -12.58 -1.85
C VAL A 21 -2.02 -13.36 -0.58
N PRO A 22 -0.76 -13.78 -0.44
CA PRO A 22 -0.25 -14.43 0.76
C PRO A 22 -0.52 -13.60 2.01
N VAL A 23 -0.81 -14.28 3.12
CA VAL A 23 -1.25 -13.60 4.36
C VAL A 23 -0.27 -12.54 4.86
N GLY A 24 1.05 -12.79 4.75
CA GLY A 24 2.07 -11.81 5.13
C GLY A 24 2.01 -10.54 4.27
N LEU A 25 1.94 -10.69 2.95
CA LEU A 25 1.83 -9.57 2.01
C LEU A 25 0.49 -8.83 2.17
N ALA A 26 -0.59 -9.53 2.50
CA ALA A 26 -1.88 -8.91 2.78
C ALA A 26 -1.83 -8.03 4.06
N ASP A 27 -1.14 -8.50 5.10
CA ASP A 27 -0.93 -7.74 6.33
C ASP A 27 -0.02 -6.52 6.11
N ASP A 28 1.02 -6.67 5.28
CA ASP A 28 1.92 -5.58 4.92
C ASP A 28 1.24 -4.54 4.03
N LEU A 29 0.42 -4.95 3.05
CA LEU A 29 -0.38 -4.04 2.25
C LEU A 29 -1.38 -3.25 3.11
N ALA A 30 -2.04 -3.92 4.07
CA ALA A 30 -2.94 -3.24 5.01
C ALA A 30 -2.19 -2.23 5.91
N ARG A 31 -0.95 -2.54 6.30
CA ARG A 31 -0.08 -1.62 7.03
C ARG A 31 0.31 -0.43 6.14
N ALA A 32 0.69 -0.68 4.89
CA ALA A 32 1.02 0.35 3.93
C ALA A 32 -0.16 1.30 3.67
N ALA A 33 -1.38 0.75 3.53
CA ALA A 33 -2.60 1.53 3.39
C ALA A 33 -2.81 2.51 4.56
N MET A 34 -2.62 2.03 5.80
CA MET A 34 -2.70 2.88 6.98
C MET A 34 -1.60 3.95 6.99
N GLY A 35 -0.38 3.60 6.57
CA GLY A 35 0.75 4.53 6.49
C GLY A 35 0.48 5.66 5.48
N LEU A 36 -0.07 5.31 4.33
CA LEU A 36 -0.40 6.26 3.26
C LEU A 36 -1.56 7.17 3.64
N ALA A 37 -2.62 6.60 4.21
CA ALA A 37 -3.75 7.36 4.75
C ALA A 37 -3.30 8.33 5.87
N ALA A 38 -2.40 7.89 6.75
CA ALA A 38 -1.83 8.73 7.79
C ALA A 38 -0.89 9.82 7.25
N ALA A 39 -0.35 9.68 6.04
CA ALA A 39 0.37 10.74 5.34
C ALA A 39 -0.58 11.77 4.69
N GLY A 40 -1.89 11.50 4.66
CA GLY A 40 -2.90 12.35 4.02
C GLY A 40 -3.21 11.99 2.57
N ILE A 41 -2.86 10.78 2.14
CA ILE A 41 -3.18 10.27 0.81
C ILE A 41 -4.22 9.17 0.95
N ASP A 42 -5.37 9.33 0.28
CA ASP A 42 -6.36 8.26 0.17
C ASP A 42 -5.75 7.07 -0.60
N PRO A 43 -5.58 5.89 0.03
CA PRO A 43 -4.92 4.76 -0.62
C PRO A 43 -5.85 3.94 -1.51
N LEU A 44 -7.17 4.13 -1.43
CA LEU A 44 -8.14 3.15 -1.89
C LEU A 44 -8.07 2.90 -3.39
N LYS A 45 -8.00 3.96 -4.19
CA LYS A 45 -7.94 3.84 -5.66
C LYS A 45 -6.72 3.02 -6.11
N ASN A 46 -5.55 3.28 -5.53
CA ASN A 46 -4.33 2.56 -5.88
C ASN A 46 -4.34 1.12 -5.39
N ILE A 47 -4.91 0.85 -4.20
CA ILE A 47 -5.05 -0.51 -3.69
C ILE A 47 -5.99 -1.33 -4.56
N VAL A 48 -7.16 -0.78 -4.92
CA VAL A 48 -8.12 -1.46 -5.79
C VAL A 48 -7.47 -1.75 -7.14
N SER A 49 -6.81 -0.74 -7.74
CA SER A 49 -6.10 -0.92 -9.02
C SER A 49 -5.03 -2.01 -8.93
N ALA A 50 -4.16 -1.99 -7.92
CA ALA A 50 -3.12 -3.00 -7.74
C ALA A 50 -3.71 -4.41 -7.57
N LEU A 51 -4.77 -4.56 -6.76
CA LEU A 51 -5.43 -5.84 -6.56
C LEU A 51 -6.15 -6.36 -7.81
N GLU A 52 -6.72 -5.48 -8.63
CA GLU A 52 -7.39 -5.85 -9.87
C GLU A 52 -6.39 -6.24 -10.98
N GLN A 53 -5.19 -5.66 -10.98
CA GLN A 53 -4.12 -5.99 -11.93
C GLN A 53 -3.46 -7.35 -11.67
N LEU A 54 -3.55 -7.91 -10.46
CA LEU A 54 -3.02 -9.24 -10.17
C LEU A 54 -3.66 -10.33 -11.05
N ASP A 55 -2.86 -11.23 -11.62
CA ASP A 55 -3.42 -12.45 -12.22
C ASP A 55 -4.11 -13.29 -11.13
N LYS A 56 -5.20 -13.98 -11.46
CA LYS A 56 -5.83 -14.96 -10.55
C LYS A 56 -4.86 -16.06 -10.10
N HIS A 57 -3.86 -16.36 -10.93
CA HIS A 57 -2.82 -17.34 -10.68
C HIS A 57 -1.44 -16.69 -10.55
N HIS A 58 -1.38 -15.46 -10.02
CA HIS A 58 -0.12 -14.77 -9.77
C HIS A 58 0.85 -15.67 -9.00
N TYR A 59 2.06 -15.83 -9.53
CA TYR A 59 3.09 -16.68 -8.93
C TYR A 59 3.97 -15.84 -8.00
N TRP A 60 3.74 -15.98 -6.70
CA TRP A 60 4.47 -15.25 -5.66
C TRP A 60 5.89 -15.79 -5.45
N GLY A 61 6.81 -14.92 -5.09
CA GLY A 61 8.21 -15.22 -4.79
C GLY A 61 9.14 -15.20 -5.99
N ASN A 62 8.67 -14.83 -7.19
CA ASN A 62 9.51 -14.76 -8.39
C ASN A 62 9.61 -13.31 -8.94
N MET A 63 10.50 -12.53 -8.33
CA MET A 63 10.79 -11.15 -8.76
C MET A 63 12.00 -11.05 -9.72
N SER A 64 12.77 -12.13 -9.89
CA SER A 64 14.05 -12.13 -10.63
C SER A 64 13.90 -11.92 -12.13
N ASP A 65 12.81 -12.43 -12.71
CA ASP A 65 12.62 -12.53 -14.16
C ASP A 65 11.57 -11.54 -14.71
N SER A 66 11.01 -10.68 -13.85
CA SER A 66 9.82 -9.90 -14.16
C SER A 66 10.19 -8.49 -14.64
N VAL A 67 9.80 -8.15 -15.87
CA VAL A 67 9.93 -6.79 -16.43
C VAL A 67 9.05 -5.79 -15.67
N GLY A 68 7.94 -6.24 -15.07
CA GLY A 68 7.08 -5.44 -14.20
C GLY A 68 6.80 -6.17 -12.89
N LEU A 69 6.92 -5.44 -11.78
CA LEU A 69 6.73 -5.95 -10.43
C LEU A 69 5.44 -5.38 -9.84
N SER A 70 4.71 -6.24 -9.12
CA SER A 70 3.63 -5.75 -8.28
C SER A 70 4.19 -5.16 -6.99
N VAL A 71 3.79 -3.94 -6.64
CA VAL A 71 4.12 -3.27 -5.38
C VAL A 71 3.59 -4.01 -4.16
N ILE A 72 2.59 -4.88 -4.34
CA ILE A 72 2.11 -5.77 -3.27
C ILE A 72 3.21 -6.77 -2.88
N GLU A 73 3.98 -7.25 -3.85
CA GLU A 73 5.07 -8.21 -3.65
C GLU A 73 6.41 -7.52 -3.40
N ALA A 74 6.75 -6.54 -4.25
CA ALA A 74 8.02 -5.84 -4.20
C ALA A 74 8.10 -4.78 -3.09
N GLY A 75 6.96 -4.24 -2.63
CA GLY A 75 6.92 -3.16 -1.63
C GLY A 75 7.62 -3.49 -0.31
N PRO A 76 7.27 -4.60 0.36
CA PRO A 76 7.94 -5.04 1.60
C PRO A 76 9.44 -5.31 1.38
N VAL A 77 9.78 -6.00 0.29
CA VAL A 77 11.18 -6.34 -0.05
C VAL A 77 12.01 -5.09 -0.28
N LEU A 78 11.47 -4.09 -0.99
CA LEU A 78 12.10 -2.79 -1.18
C LEU A 78 12.30 -2.05 0.13
N ALA A 79 11.28 -2.03 1.00
CA ALA A 79 11.38 -1.38 2.30
C ALA A 79 12.51 -2.01 3.15
N ASP A 80 12.58 -3.34 3.20
CA ASP A 80 13.61 -4.06 3.95
C ASP A 80 15.01 -3.90 3.33
N SER A 81 15.11 -4.00 1.99
CA SER A 81 16.36 -3.77 1.23
C SER A 81 16.95 -2.39 1.53
N LEU A 82 16.09 -1.39 1.63
CA LEU A 82 16.50 -0.02 1.91
C LEU A 82 16.97 0.19 3.35
N VAL A 83 16.37 -0.51 4.30
CA VAL A 83 16.78 -0.47 5.72
C VAL A 83 18.08 -1.23 5.93
N THR A 84 18.26 -2.36 5.26
CA THR A 84 19.46 -3.21 5.36
C THR A 84 20.63 -2.69 4.52
N GLY A 85 20.35 -1.92 3.47
CA GLY A 85 21.36 -1.45 2.52
C GLY A 85 21.70 -2.47 1.43
N GLU A 86 21.07 -3.65 1.44
CA GLU A 86 21.22 -4.67 0.41
C GLU A 86 20.16 -4.42 -0.67
N MET A 87 20.53 -3.79 -1.80
CA MET A 87 19.58 -3.63 -2.91
C MET A 87 19.29 -4.98 -3.58
N VAL A 88 18.07 -5.47 -3.38
CA VAL A 88 17.61 -6.76 -3.93
C VAL A 88 16.93 -6.61 -5.30
N LEU A 89 16.46 -5.41 -5.67
CA LEU A 89 15.81 -5.17 -6.97
C LEU A 89 16.70 -4.38 -7.94
N PRO A 90 16.58 -4.65 -9.25
CA PRO A 90 17.35 -3.95 -10.26
C PRO A 90 16.99 -2.45 -10.28
N PRO A 91 17.97 -1.56 -10.50
CA PRO A 91 17.68 -0.18 -10.84
C PRO A 91 16.82 -0.15 -12.11
N ASN A 92 15.80 0.73 -12.15
CA ASN A 92 14.82 0.82 -13.23
C ASN A 92 13.79 -0.32 -13.30
N ALA A 93 13.50 -0.98 -12.17
CA ALA A 93 12.35 -1.88 -12.09
C ALA A 93 11.05 -1.10 -12.38
N PHE A 94 10.18 -1.67 -13.21
CA PHE A 94 8.82 -1.17 -13.42
C PHE A 94 7.95 -1.64 -12.26
N LEU A 95 7.27 -0.71 -11.61
CA LEU A 95 6.44 -0.99 -10.44
C LEU A 95 5.01 -0.56 -10.73
N ASP A 96 4.03 -1.44 -10.51
CA ASP A 96 2.63 -1.03 -10.50
C ASP A 96 2.36 -0.10 -9.29
N ASN A 97 1.41 0.82 -9.40
CA ASN A 97 0.94 1.65 -8.29
C ASN A 97 2.05 2.17 -7.34
N PRO A 98 3.10 2.85 -7.83
CA PRO A 98 4.32 3.16 -7.08
C PRO A 98 4.09 4.02 -5.84
N VAL A 99 3.00 4.80 -5.78
CA VAL A 99 2.62 5.57 -4.58
C VAL A 99 2.37 4.68 -3.36
N LEU A 100 1.96 3.41 -3.56
CA LEU A 100 1.80 2.46 -2.45
C LEU A 100 3.12 2.18 -1.74
N LEU A 101 4.27 2.36 -2.43
CA LEU A 101 5.59 2.26 -1.82
C LEU A 101 5.76 3.26 -0.66
N ALA A 102 5.17 4.46 -0.76
CA ALA A 102 5.19 5.44 0.33
C ALA A 102 4.55 4.89 1.62
N GLY A 103 3.50 4.08 1.48
CA GLY A 103 2.85 3.40 2.61
C GLY A 103 3.77 2.40 3.31
N TYR A 104 4.50 1.57 2.54
CA TYR A 104 5.49 0.63 3.10
C TYR A 104 6.63 1.39 3.80
N LEU A 105 7.09 2.50 3.20
CA LEU A 105 8.20 3.30 3.70
C LEU A 105 7.85 4.17 4.92
N CYS A 106 6.56 4.36 5.24
CA CYS A 106 6.15 4.99 6.50
C CYS A 106 6.70 4.27 7.74
N HIS A 107 7.06 2.99 7.62
CA HIS A 107 7.56 2.16 8.71
C HIS A 107 9.01 1.70 8.52
N ALA A 108 9.72 2.25 7.53
CA ALA A 108 11.08 1.87 7.17
C ALA A 108 12.05 3.03 7.49
N PRO A 109 12.57 3.15 8.72
CA PRO A 109 13.52 4.20 9.06
C PRO A 109 14.86 3.96 8.34
N ILE A 110 15.34 4.96 7.60
CA ILE A 110 16.58 4.87 6.81
C ILE A 110 17.55 5.97 7.23
N SER A 111 18.84 5.63 7.32
CA SER A 111 19.94 6.57 7.51
C SER A 111 21.16 6.14 6.68
N PRO A 112 21.71 6.99 5.79
CA PRO A 112 21.31 8.38 5.52
C PRO A 112 19.96 8.48 4.79
N PRO A 113 19.27 9.65 4.81
CA PRO A 113 18.02 9.85 4.10
C PRO A 113 18.13 9.51 2.61
N MET A 114 17.07 8.95 2.04
CA MET A 114 17.02 8.51 0.65
C MET A 114 15.86 9.12 -0.11
N LYS A 115 16.06 9.33 -1.41
CA LYS A 115 15.03 9.76 -2.36
C LYS A 115 14.75 8.65 -3.36
N LEU A 116 13.49 8.31 -3.50
CA LEU A 116 12.97 7.35 -4.48
C LEU A 116 12.00 8.10 -5.37
N GLY A 117 12.15 8.03 -6.69
CA GLY A 117 11.25 8.73 -7.58
C GLY A 117 10.79 7.89 -8.76
N TRP A 118 9.72 8.34 -9.39
CA TRP A 118 9.23 7.80 -10.65
C TRP A 118 8.70 8.93 -11.53
N GLN A 119 8.58 8.68 -12.83
CA GLN A 119 7.95 9.59 -13.76
C GLN A 119 6.47 9.26 -13.93
N SER A 120 5.63 10.29 -14.01
CA SER A 120 4.18 10.20 -14.11
C SER A 120 3.64 11.33 -14.97
N ARG A 121 3.01 11.00 -16.11
CA ARG A 121 2.32 11.98 -16.98
C ARG A 121 3.18 13.21 -17.36
N GLY A 122 4.50 13.03 -17.51
CA GLY A 122 5.45 14.10 -17.82
C GLY A 122 5.98 14.89 -16.62
N SER A 123 5.61 14.50 -15.38
CA SER A 123 6.09 15.08 -14.13
C SER A 123 6.76 14.03 -13.25
N GLY A 124 7.80 14.42 -12.52
CA GLY A 124 8.44 13.54 -11.52
C GLY A 124 7.64 13.52 -10.22
N CYS A 125 7.58 12.36 -9.58
CA CYS A 125 7.22 12.22 -8.18
C CYS A 125 8.42 11.67 -7.40
N VAL A 126 8.65 12.19 -6.19
CA VAL A 126 9.75 11.77 -5.33
C VAL A 126 9.27 11.57 -3.90
N LEU A 127 9.55 10.40 -3.34
CA LEU A 127 9.42 10.09 -1.92
C LEU A 127 10.74 10.38 -1.22
N VAL A 128 10.68 11.13 -0.14
CA VAL A 128 11.82 11.37 0.74
C VAL A 128 11.64 10.54 2.01
N VAL A 129 12.60 9.67 2.29
CA VAL A 129 12.58 8.76 3.45
C VAL A 129 13.79 9.06 4.34
N GLY A 130 13.57 9.12 5.64
CA GLY A 130 14.62 9.39 6.62
C GLY A 130 14.49 8.51 7.86
N LYS A 131 15.09 8.96 8.96
CA LYS A 131 15.18 8.19 10.23
C LYS A 131 13.83 7.86 10.87
N SER A 132 12.75 8.49 10.41
CA SER A 132 11.39 8.27 10.91
C SER A 132 10.47 7.65 9.84
N GLY A 133 11.05 7.08 8.77
CA GLY A 133 10.33 6.60 7.60
C GLY A 133 10.03 7.73 6.60
N LEU A 134 8.92 7.62 5.89
CA LEU A 134 8.43 8.63 4.95
C LEU A 134 8.40 10.02 5.62
N THR A 135 9.12 10.97 5.02
CA THR A 135 9.33 12.33 5.53
C THR A 135 8.60 13.36 4.69
N SER A 136 8.64 13.27 3.36
CA SER A 136 7.87 14.15 2.48
C SER A 136 7.62 13.49 1.12
N ILE A 137 6.67 14.06 0.38
CA ILE A 137 6.34 13.67 -0.98
C ILE A 137 6.46 14.92 -1.84
N LEU A 138 7.28 14.84 -2.87
CA LEU A 138 7.49 15.89 -3.87
C LEU A 138 6.78 15.48 -5.16
N GLY A 139 6.15 16.43 -5.83
CA GLY A 139 5.39 16.20 -7.05
C GLY A 139 4.62 17.45 -7.46
N ASP A 140 4.14 17.48 -8.70
CA ASP A 140 3.38 18.63 -9.21
C ASP A 140 1.96 18.69 -8.62
N ARG A 141 1.23 17.56 -8.65
CA ARG A 141 -0.15 17.47 -8.15
C ARG A 141 -0.47 16.10 -7.57
N LEU A 142 -1.50 15.98 -6.73
CA LEU A 142 -1.93 14.70 -6.14
C LEU A 142 -2.33 13.66 -7.21
N GLU A 143 -2.87 14.10 -8.34
CA GLU A 143 -3.24 13.20 -9.44
C GLU A 143 -2.00 12.55 -10.09
N THR A 144 -0.83 13.18 -10.00
CA THR A 144 0.44 12.62 -10.51
C THR A 144 0.94 11.45 -9.68
N LEU A 145 0.49 11.33 -8.43
CA LEU A 145 0.80 10.18 -7.57
C LEU A 145 0.08 8.90 -8.05
N HIS A 146 -1.08 9.08 -8.69
CA HIS A 146 -1.94 7.98 -9.12
C HIS A 146 -1.50 7.47 -10.51
N VAL A 147 -0.55 6.53 -10.49
CA VAL A 147 -0.07 5.86 -11.69
C VAL A 147 -0.32 4.38 -11.55
N GLU A 148 -0.97 3.77 -12.53
CA GLU A 148 -1.25 2.33 -12.51
C GLU A 148 0.03 1.52 -12.75
N THR A 149 0.90 2.00 -13.65
CA THR A 149 2.21 1.41 -13.95
C THR A 149 3.27 2.50 -14.13
N ALA A 150 4.36 2.41 -13.37
CA ALA A 150 5.49 3.33 -13.48
C ALA A 150 6.50 2.85 -14.53
N VAL A 151 7.10 3.80 -15.25
CA VAL A 151 8.08 3.51 -16.31
C VAL A 151 9.48 3.23 -15.75
N ASP A 152 9.91 3.87 -14.66
CA ASP A 152 11.20 3.57 -14.01
C ASP A 152 11.19 4.02 -12.54
N LEU A 153 11.49 3.12 -11.59
CA LEU A 153 11.82 3.50 -10.23
C LEU A 153 13.29 3.96 -10.15
N LEU A 154 13.48 5.24 -9.83
CA LEU A 154 14.78 5.91 -9.79
C LEU A 154 15.24 6.12 -8.35
N TYR A 155 16.42 5.58 -8.03
CA TYR A 155 17.13 5.91 -6.80
C TYR A 155 17.91 7.21 -7.02
N ARG A 156 17.62 8.24 -6.21
CA ARG A 156 18.19 9.60 -6.32
C ARG A 156 17.67 10.35 -7.57
N SER A 157 16.53 11.04 -7.43
CA SER A 157 16.01 11.92 -8.48
C SER A 157 16.98 13.08 -8.78
N ALA A 158 17.24 13.35 -10.06
CA ALA A 158 18.15 14.41 -10.51
C ALA A 158 17.51 15.81 -10.50
N VAL A 159 16.20 15.90 -10.71
CA VAL A 159 15.42 17.14 -10.63
C VAL A 159 14.39 16.97 -9.52
N GLU A 160 14.37 17.92 -8.59
CA GLU A 160 13.44 17.88 -7.46
C GLU A 160 12.16 18.64 -7.82
N PRO A 161 11.01 17.96 -7.89
CA PRO A 161 9.72 18.63 -8.05
C PRO A 161 9.36 19.41 -6.77
N PRO A 162 8.35 20.30 -6.82
CA PRO A 162 7.93 21.04 -5.62
C PRO A 162 7.44 20.10 -4.52
N GLU A 163 7.52 20.55 -3.27
CA GLU A 163 7.00 19.79 -2.13
C GLU A 163 5.47 19.79 -2.16
N LEU A 164 4.90 18.60 -2.31
CA LEU A 164 3.46 18.39 -2.38
C LEU A 164 2.87 18.08 -1.00
N ILE A 165 3.58 17.25 -0.22
CA ILE A 165 3.23 16.92 1.16
C ILE A 165 4.48 17.04 2.02
N SER A 166 4.45 18.02 2.93
CA SER A 166 5.55 18.31 3.84
C SER A 166 5.61 17.35 5.04
N ALA A 167 6.77 17.31 5.70
CA ALA A 167 6.93 16.57 6.95
C ALA A 167 5.96 17.04 8.06
N GLN A 168 5.67 18.35 8.11
CA GLN A 168 4.72 18.90 9.08
C GLN A 168 3.29 18.43 8.77
N SER A 169 2.91 18.40 7.49
CA SER A 169 1.60 17.90 7.05
C SER A 169 1.44 16.42 7.40
N ILE A 170 2.44 15.57 7.15
CA ILE A 170 2.41 14.15 7.54
C ILE A 170 2.26 14.00 9.05
N ALA A 171 3.02 14.76 9.84
CA ALA A 171 2.94 14.71 11.29
C ALA A 171 1.56 15.12 11.81
N GLN A 172 0.98 16.19 11.27
CA GLN A 172 -0.36 16.65 11.62
C GLN A 172 -1.43 15.62 11.21
N ASN A 173 -1.34 15.07 10.00
CA ASN A 173 -2.27 14.08 9.50
C ASN A 173 -2.27 12.82 10.36
N ARG A 174 -1.11 12.37 10.86
CA ARG A 174 -1.02 11.23 11.81
C ARG A 174 -1.80 11.48 13.11
N ILE A 175 -1.83 12.72 13.61
CA ILE A 175 -2.61 13.11 14.79
C ILE A 175 -4.10 13.16 14.42
N THR A 176 -4.45 13.92 13.39
CA THR A 176 -5.85 14.10 12.95
C THR A 176 -6.51 12.76 12.63
N THR A 177 -5.85 11.89 11.87
CA THR A 177 -6.40 10.57 11.49
C THR A 177 -6.57 9.62 12.67
N ARG A 178 -5.79 9.79 13.73
CA ARG A 178 -5.93 9.03 14.98
C ARG A 178 -7.14 9.50 15.79
N GLU A 179 -7.40 10.80 15.83
CA GLU A 179 -8.45 11.40 16.65
C GLU A 179 -9.82 11.44 15.96
N GLN A 180 -9.83 11.70 14.65
CA GLN A 180 -11.03 12.05 13.89
C GLN A 180 -11.41 11.00 12.83
N GLY A 181 -10.60 9.96 12.66
CA GLY A 181 -10.75 8.95 11.60
C GLY A 181 -10.18 9.40 10.26
N LEU A 182 -10.37 8.55 9.26
CA LEU A 182 -9.86 8.69 7.90
C LEU A 182 -10.96 9.20 6.98
N GLU A 183 -10.67 10.26 6.21
CA GLU A 183 -11.53 10.66 5.10
C GLU A 183 -11.13 9.89 3.86
N LEU A 184 -12.02 9.02 3.39
CA LEU A 184 -11.80 8.18 2.22
C LEU A 184 -12.92 8.37 1.19
N SER A 185 -12.58 8.14 -0.08
CA SER A 185 -13.48 8.10 -1.22
C SER A 185 -14.53 7.00 -1.02
N GLU A 186 -15.81 7.39 -1.07
CA GLU A 186 -16.92 6.45 -0.94
C GLU A 186 -17.02 5.49 -2.13
N ALA A 187 -16.74 5.97 -3.34
CA ALA A 187 -16.78 5.15 -4.55
C ALA A 187 -15.66 4.09 -4.54
N ASP A 188 -14.45 4.47 -4.15
CA ASP A 188 -13.33 3.53 -4.05
C ASP A 188 -13.50 2.59 -2.86
N TRP A 189 -14.14 3.04 -1.78
CA TRP A 189 -14.49 2.19 -0.64
C TRP A 189 -15.43 1.05 -1.05
N HIS A 190 -16.48 1.34 -1.81
CA HIS A 190 -17.37 0.30 -2.34
C HIS A 190 -16.62 -0.69 -3.25
N SER A 191 -15.69 -0.19 -4.06
CA SER A 191 -14.86 -1.02 -4.93
C SER A 191 -13.96 -1.96 -4.13
N LEU A 192 -13.31 -1.45 -3.09
CA LEU A 192 -12.52 -2.26 -2.16
C LEU A 192 -13.41 -3.29 -1.44
N TRP A 193 -14.56 -2.87 -0.94
CA TRP A 193 -15.48 -3.73 -0.19
C TRP A 193 -16.01 -4.91 -1.02
N ARG A 194 -16.23 -4.71 -2.32
CA ARG A 194 -16.56 -5.79 -3.24
C ARG A 194 -15.47 -6.86 -3.29
N LEU A 195 -14.19 -6.47 -3.28
CA LEU A 195 -13.06 -7.41 -3.22
C LEU A 195 -13.01 -8.09 -1.84
N THR A 196 -13.21 -7.34 -0.76
CA THR A 196 -13.29 -7.86 0.62
C THR A 196 -14.32 -8.99 0.74
N GLN A 197 -15.51 -8.81 0.17
CA GLN A 197 -16.59 -9.80 0.20
C GLN A 197 -16.26 -11.12 -0.50
N GLN A 198 -15.29 -11.14 -1.42
CA GLN A 198 -14.86 -12.38 -2.08
C GLN A 198 -14.11 -13.31 -1.12
N ALA A 199 -13.43 -12.74 -0.13
CA ALA A 199 -12.64 -13.46 0.86
C ALA A 199 -13.48 -13.90 2.07
N LEU A 200 -14.52 -13.13 2.39
CA LEU A 200 -15.44 -13.46 3.47
C LEU A 200 -16.32 -14.62 3.03
N SER A 201 -16.37 -15.68 3.84
CA SER A 201 -17.28 -16.80 3.59
C SER A 201 -18.70 -16.29 3.37
N LYS A 202 -19.36 -16.74 2.29
CA LYS A 202 -20.81 -16.54 2.16
C LYS A 202 -21.46 -17.14 3.39
N SER A 203 -22.23 -16.35 4.13
CA SER A 203 -23.15 -16.84 5.16
C SER A 203 -24.24 -17.68 4.48
N SER A 204 -23.90 -18.87 4.00
CA SER A 204 -24.87 -19.87 3.55
C SER A 204 -25.43 -20.59 4.78
N LYS A 205 -26.63 -21.16 4.62
CA LYS A 205 -27.29 -21.95 5.67
C LYS A 205 -26.39 -23.13 6.10
N GLU A 206 -25.59 -23.67 5.18
CA GLU A 206 -24.59 -24.72 5.43
C GLU A 206 -23.43 -24.25 6.31
N SER A 207 -22.88 -23.04 6.10
CA SER A 207 -21.80 -22.51 6.94
C SER A 207 -22.22 -22.31 8.40
N ARG A 208 -23.50 -22.03 8.66
CA ARG A 208 -24.06 -21.92 10.02
C ARG A 208 -24.27 -23.29 10.67
N LEU A 209 -24.67 -24.28 9.87
CA LEU A 209 -24.90 -25.66 10.33
C LEU A 209 -23.59 -26.42 10.58
N SER A 210 -22.52 -26.10 9.85
CA SER A 210 -21.21 -26.76 9.99
C SER A 210 -20.33 -26.18 11.10
N GLY A 211 -20.83 -25.23 11.90
CA GLY A 211 -20.11 -24.71 13.07
C GLY A 211 -18.84 -23.92 12.76
N ALA A 212 -18.68 -23.38 11.54
CA ALA A 212 -17.54 -22.53 11.21
C ALA A 212 -17.65 -21.20 12.00
N GLY A 213 -17.05 -21.17 13.18
CA GLY A 213 -17.01 -20.00 14.08
C GLY A 213 -17.59 -20.22 15.49
N ALA A 214 -18.13 -21.40 15.79
CA ALA A 214 -18.51 -21.76 17.16
C ALA A 214 -17.62 -22.93 17.61
N SER A 215 -16.68 -22.66 18.50
CA SER A 215 -16.08 -23.71 19.34
C SER A 215 -17.22 -24.32 20.14
N LEU A 216 -17.80 -25.41 19.62
CA LEU A 216 -18.82 -26.18 20.30
C LEU A 216 -18.11 -27.18 21.20
N VAL A 217 -18.47 -27.09 22.49
CA VAL A 217 -18.16 -27.99 23.61
C VAL A 217 -16.94 -27.58 24.46
N ASP A 218 -17.17 -26.64 25.38
CA ASP A 218 -16.57 -26.69 26.72
C ASP A 218 -17.30 -27.82 27.48
N THR A 219 -16.61 -28.92 27.73
CA THR A 219 -17.02 -29.93 28.72
C THR A 219 -16.06 -29.83 29.89
N ASP A 220 -16.47 -29.03 30.88
CA ASP A 220 -16.04 -29.19 32.27
C ASP A 220 -16.93 -30.26 32.96
#